data_AF-A0AA88YBQ9-F1
#
_entry.id   AF-A0AA88YBQ9-F1
#
_cell.length_a   1.000
_cell.length_b   1.000
_cell.length_c   1.000
_cell.angle_alpha   90.00
_cell.angle_beta   90.00
_cell.angle_gamma   90.00
#
_symmetry.space_group_name_H-M   'P 1'
#
loop_
_entity.id
_entity.type
_entity.pdbx_description
1 polymer ?
#
loop_
_entity_poly.entity_id
_entity_poly.type
_entity_poly.pdbx_seq_one_letter_code
_entity_poly.pdbx_strand_id
1 'polypeptide(L)'
;MLCIDFVLINSKLCNDHHLIYLAAAKKVSIVTGSNRGLGLEIVSQLLQSEKFQGDVYLTSHMTDKGREPVKTLEQYGLNPCFHELDITQPGSIRMFEEHIVSKYGGVDIIINNAAVTYTKEEKVPLFQQANLSMGTDFKGTLNMCRIFWPRIKPHGRIVLLTNGYIANKNILVSKIPERLNGADFTFHTLITLMDEYMYESSTTWLEGKLWLARITLSDC
;
A
#
# COMPACT_ATOMS: atom_id res chain seq x y z
N MET A 1 -17.80 -9.28 -7.83
CA MET A 1 -17.70 -7.83 -8.10
C MET A 1 -16.70 -7.27 -7.09
N LEU A 2 -15.45 -7.03 -7.49
CA LEU A 2 -14.47 -6.40 -6.60
C LEU A 2 -14.90 -4.94 -6.38
N CYS A 3 -15.34 -4.60 -5.18
CA CYS A 3 -15.40 -3.19 -4.75
C CYS A 3 -13.98 -2.79 -4.35
N ILE A 4 -13.36 -1.92 -5.16
CA ILE A 4 -12.09 -1.27 -4.85
C ILE A 4 -12.46 0.04 -4.15
N ASP A 5 -12.29 0.10 -2.83
CA ASP A 5 -12.49 1.32 -2.05
C ASP A 5 -11.17 2.11 -2.02
N PHE A 6 -11.17 3.30 -2.63
CA PHE A 6 -10.04 4.23 -2.61
C PHE A 6 -10.13 5.12 -1.37
N VAL A 7 -9.15 5.02 -0.45
CA VAL A 7 -8.98 6.00 0.63
C VAL A 7 -7.91 7.00 0.20
N LEU A 8 -8.26 8.29 0.13
CA LEU A 8 -7.36 9.40 -0.20
C LEU A 8 -6.93 10.11 1.09
N ILE A 9 -5.63 10.15 1.37
CA ILE A 9 -5.06 10.96 2.45
C ILE A 9 -4.41 12.20 1.82
N ASN A 10 -4.94 13.39 2.12
CA ASN A 10 -4.39 14.67 1.64
C ASN A 10 -3.36 15.22 2.63
N SER A 11 -2.18 15.62 2.13
CA SER A 11 -1.25 16.43 2.92
C SER A 11 -1.58 17.91 2.77
N LYS A 12 -1.86 18.59 3.88
CA LYS A 12 -1.80 20.07 3.99
C LYS A 12 -0.68 20.39 4.97
N LEU A 13 0.31 21.20 4.58
CA LEU A 13 0.97 22.19 5.44
C LEU A 13 2.04 23.05 4.70
N CYS A 14 1.94 24.35 4.99
CA CYS A 14 2.87 25.50 4.90
C CYS A 14 3.58 25.91 3.59
N ASN A 15 3.26 27.15 3.19
CA ASN A 15 4.00 27.98 2.24
C ASN A 15 5.17 28.66 2.96
N ASP A 16 6.38 28.55 2.40
CA ASP A 16 7.41 29.57 2.53
C ASP A 16 8.14 29.73 1.19
N HIS A 17 8.12 30.94 0.66
CA HIS A 17 8.69 31.31 -0.63
C HIS A 17 10.21 31.50 -0.52
N HIS A 18 10.98 30.54 -1.00
CA HIS A 18 12.33 30.82 -1.52
C HIS A 18 12.45 30.33 -2.96
N LEU A 19 12.43 31.29 -3.87
CA LEU A 19 12.63 31.15 -5.30
C LEU A 19 14.09 30.71 -5.58
N ILE A 20 14.28 29.41 -5.78
CA ILE A 20 15.34 28.90 -6.65
C ILE A 20 14.61 28.23 -7.82
N TYR A 21 14.81 28.76 -9.02
CA TYR A 21 14.34 28.18 -10.28
C TYR A 21 15.09 26.86 -10.55
N LEU A 22 14.83 25.83 -9.73
CA LEU A 22 15.08 24.45 -10.11
C LEU A 22 13.94 24.08 -11.07
N ALA A 23 14.27 23.58 -12.26
CA ALA A 23 13.29 22.99 -13.16
C ALA A 23 12.34 22.11 -12.33
N ALA A 24 11.02 22.34 -12.43
CA ALA A 24 10.05 21.63 -11.61
C ALA A 24 10.33 20.13 -11.69
N ALA A 25 10.75 19.53 -10.56
CA ALA A 25 11.15 18.14 -10.52
C ALA A 25 10.00 17.29 -11.06
N LYS A 26 10.30 16.43 -12.04
CA LYS A 26 9.31 15.57 -12.72
C LYS A 26 8.42 14.88 -11.68
N LYS A 27 7.11 14.80 -11.92
CA LYS A 27 6.20 14.10 -11.00
C LYS A 27 6.57 12.62 -10.93
N VAL A 28 6.32 12.00 -9.78
CA VAL A 28 6.58 10.58 -9.59
C VAL A 28 5.45 9.87 -8.86
N SER A 29 5.02 8.73 -9.40
CA SER A 29 4.06 7.82 -8.80
C SER A 29 4.72 6.50 -8.46
N ILE A 30 4.39 5.94 -7.30
CA ILE A 30 4.85 4.63 -6.82
C ILE A 30 3.64 3.71 -6.74
N VAL A 31 3.72 2.52 -7.35
CA VAL A 31 2.70 1.47 -7.20
C VAL A 31 3.35 0.25 -6.55
N THR A 32 2.92 -0.13 -5.35
CA THR A 32 3.50 -1.27 -4.64
C THR A 32 2.98 -2.61 -5.19
N GLY A 33 3.83 -3.63 -5.31
CA GLY A 33 3.42 -4.98 -5.73
C GLY A 33 2.74 -5.01 -7.10
N SER A 34 3.25 -4.21 -8.03
CA SER A 34 2.60 -3.88 -9.30
C SER A 34 3.16 -4.68 -10.48
N ASN A 35 3.83 -5.81 -10.20
CA ASN A 35 4.35 -6.71 -11.22
C ASN A 35 3.29 -7.67 -11.80
N ARG A 36 2.04 -7.61 -11.32
CA ARG A 36 0.92 -8.42 -11.80
C ARG A 36 -0.41 -7.81 -11.38
N GLY A 37 -1.50 -8.36 -11.92
CA GLY A 37 -2.87 -8.06 -11.49
C GLY A 37 -3.21 -6.57 -11.52
N LEU A 38 -3.96 -6.12 -10.52
CA LEU A 38 -4.47 -4.75 -10.46
C LEU A 38 -3.35 -3.69 -10.44
N GLY A 39 -2.26 -3.94 -9.73
CA GLY A 39 -1.13 -3.00 -9.67
C GLY A 39 -0.48 -2.77 -11.04
N LEU A 40 -0.34 -3.82 -11.86
CA LEU A 40 0.21 -3.70 -13.21
C LEU A 40 -0.72 -2.87 -14.12
N GLU A 41 -2.02 -3.11 -14.02
CA GLU A 41 -3.02 -2.34 -14.77
C GLU A 41 -3.03 -0.86 -14.34
N ILE A 42 -2.90 -0.58 -13.04
CA ILE A 42 -2.77 0.78 -12.53
C ILE A 42 -1.53 1.47 -13.10
N VAL A 43 -0.38 0.78 -13.17
CA VAL A 43 0.83 1.33 -13.80
C VAL A 43 0.55 1.66 -15.28
N SER A 44 -0.07 0.75 -16.01
CA SER A 44 -0.44 0.93 -17.43
C SER A 44 -1.34 2.15 -17.62
N GLN A 45 -2.39 2.30 -16.81
CA GLN A 45 -3.33 3.42 -16.89
C GLN A 45 -2.69 4.75 -16.50
N LEU A 46 -1.82 4.77 -15.48
CA LEU A 46 -1.09 5.98 -15.11
C LEU A 46 -0.17 6.47 -16.23
N LEU A 47 0.52 5.55 -16.91
CA LEU A 47 1.42 5.88 -18.03
C LEU A 47 0.65 6.39 -19.27
N GLN A 48 -0.58 5.93 -19.47
CA GLN A 48 -1.46 6.37 -20.56
C GLN A 48 -2.26 7.63 -20.22
N SER A 49 -2.30 8.06 -18.96
CA SER A 49 -3.16 9.13 -18.51
C SER A 49 -2.62 10.51 -18.87
N GLU A 50 -3.42 11.31 -19.59
CA GLU A 50 -3.11 12.72 -19.82
C GLU A 50 -3.09 13.55 -18.53
N LYS A 51 -3.76 13.07 -17.47
CA LYS A 51 -3.85 13.74 -16.15
C LYS A 51 -2.59 13.55 -15.30
N PHE A 52 -1.76 12.55 -15.60
CA PHE A 52 -0.53 12.28 -14.88
C PHE A 52 0.67 12.29 -15.84
N GLN A 53 1.44 13.38 -15.79
CA GLN A 53 2.66 13.52 -16.58
C GLN A 53 3.87 13.40 -15.64
N GLY A 54 4.44 12.20 -15.57
CA GLY A 54 5.50 11.88 -14.62
C GLY A 54 6.10 10.49 -14.85
N ASP A 55 7.06 10.12 -14.00
CA ASP A 55 7.56 8.76 -13.93
C ASP A 55 6.64 7.90 -13.07
N VAL A 56 6.40 6.66 -13.49
CA VAL A 56 5.64 5.67 -12.73
C VAL A 56 6.56 4.51 -12.37
N TYR A 57 6.72 4.25 -11.08
CA TYR A 57 7.49 3.12 -10.58
C TYR A 57 6.61 1.89 -10.45
N LEU A 58 6.93 0.89 -11.27
CA LEU A 58 6.52 -0.49 -11.10
C LEU A 58 7.45 -1.14 -10.08
N THR A 59 6.86 -1.79 -9.06
CA THR A 59 7.65 -2.44 -8.00
C THR A 59 7.31 -3.90 -7.79
N SER A 60 8.29 -4.66 -7.32
CA SER A 60 8.21 -6.08 -7.01
C SER A 60 9.23 -6.41 -5.92
N HIS A 61 8.92 -7.35 -5.02
CA HIS A 61 9.90 -7.88 -4.06
C HIS A 61 10.89 -8.88 -4.71
N MET A 62 10.65 -9.26 -5.98
CA MET A 62 11.56 -10.10 -6.77
C MET A 62 11.91 -9.38 -8.06
N THR A 63 13.18 -9.04 -8.25
CA THR A 63 13.67 -8.34 -9.45
C THR A 63 13.25 -9.03 -10.75
N ASP A 64 13.45 -10.34 -10.88
CA ASP A 64 13.18 -11.05 -12.14
C ASP A 64 11.70 -10.98 -12.53
N LYS A 65 10.81 -11.18 -11.55
CA LYS A 65 9.34 -11.08 -11.75
C LYS A 65 8.88 -9.65 -12.02
N GLY A 66 9.67 -8.65 -11.66
CA GLY A 66 9.37 -7.24 -11.92
C GLY A 66 9.81 -6.77 -13.30
N ARG A 67 10.88 -7.34 -13.86
CA ARG A 67 11.42 -6.96 -15.16
C ARG A 67 10.60 -7.47 -16.34
N GLU A 68 9.92 -8.61 -16.21
CA GLU A 68 9.08 -9.15 -17.27
C GLU A 68 7.90 -8.21 -17.63
N PRO A 69 7.07 -7.75 -16.67
CA PRO A 69 6.00 -6.79 -16.96
C PRO A 69 6.47 -5.46 -17.53
N VAL A 70 7.67 -4.99 -17.15
CA VAL A 70 8.28 -3.78 -17.72
C VAL A 70 8.48 -3.96 -19.23
N LYS A 71 9.09 -5.07 -19.65
CA LYS A 71 9.30 -5.38 -21.07
C LYS A 71 7.98 -5.49 -21.82
N THR A 72 6.96 -6.08 -21.21
CA THR A 72 5.62 -6.15 -21.81
C THR A 72 5.04 -4.77 -22.04
N LEU A 73 5.12 -3.87 -21.05
CA LEU A 73 4.63 -2.49 -21.18
C LEU A 73 5.40 -1.69 -22.24
N GLU A 74 6.72 -1.89 -22.34
CA GLU A 74 7.58 -1.24 -23.34
C GLU A 74 7.17 -1.60 -24.78
N GLN A 75 6.68 -2.82 -25.03
CA GLN A 75 6.15 -3.22 -26.34
C GLN A 75 4.91 -2.43 -26.77
N TYR A 76 4.17 -1.86 -25.80
CA TYR A 76 3.03 -0.97 -26.04
C TYR A 76 3.42 0.52 -26.02
N GLY A 77 4.72 0.84 -26.00
CA GLY A 77 5.23 2.20 -25.93
C GLY A 77 5.15 2.84 -24.53
N LEU A 78 4.86 2.05 -23.50
CA LEU A 78 4.77 2.51 -22.11
C LEU A 78 6.11 2.24 -21.39
N ASN A 79 6.66 3.25 -20.73
CA ASN A 79 8.02 3.19 -20.16
C ASN A 79 7.99 3.33 -18.62
N PRO A 80 7.55 2.31 -17.87
CA PRO A 80 7.63 2.35 -16.40
C PRO A 80 9.09 2.34 -15.92
N CYS A 81 9.35 3.05 -14.82
CA CYS A 81 10.56 2.81 -14.04
C CYS A 81 10.39 1.52 -13.23
N PHE A 82 11.47 0.77 -13.00
CA PHE A 82 11.46 -0.38 -12.10
C PHE A 82 12.29 -0.12 -10.85
N HIS A 83 11.81 -0.56 -9.69
CA HIS A 83 12.61 -0.67 -8.47
C HIS A 83 12.17 -1.90 -7.67
N GLU A 84 13.13 -2.65 -7.13
CA GLU A 84 12.83 -3.74 -6.20
C GLU A 84 12.30 -3.15 -4.87
N LEU A 85 11.17 -3.64 -4.40
CA LEU A 85 10.57 -3.18 -3.15
C LEU A 85 9.88 -4.34 -2.46
N ASP A 86 10.41 -4.70 -1.29
CA ASP A 86 9.73 -5.55 -0.33
C ASP A 86 9.18 -4.67 0.81
N ILE A 87 7.87 -4.44 0.80
CA ILE A 87 7.20 -3.62 1.81
C ILE A 87 7.20 -4.26 3.20
N THR A 88 7.52 -5.55 3.32
CA THR A 88 7.68 -6.23 4.62
C THR A 88 9.02 -5.90 5.27
N GLN A 89 9.97 -5.36 4.51
CA GLN A 89 11.33 -5.05 4.96
C GLN A 89 11.56 -3.54 5.03
N PRO A 90 11.59 -2.92 6.23
CA PRO A 90 11.81 -1.47 6.37
C PRO A 90 13.09 -0.97 5.70
N GLY A 91 14.14 -1.80 5.64
CA GLY A 91 15.38 -1.47 4.92
C GLY A 91 15.17 -1.31 3.41
N SER A 92 14.38 -2.19 2.79
CA SER A 92 14.03 -2.10 1.35
C SER A 92 13.24 -0.82 1.07
N ILE A 93 12.29 -0.47 1.94
CA ILE A 93 11.52 0.78 1.84
C ILE A 93 12.43 2.01 1.94
N ARG A 94 13.36 2.04 2.90
CA ARG A 94 14.30 3.16 3.09
C ARG A 94 15.23 3.35 1.90
N MET A 95 15.78 2.27 1.35
CA MET A 95 16.61 2.36 0.14
C MET A 95 15.82 2.96 -1.03
N PHE A 96 14.55 2.58 -1.18
CA PHE A 96 13.72 3.15 -2.22
C PHE A 96 13.31 4.60 -1.93
N GLU A 97 13.04 4.95 -0.67
CA GLU A 97 12.80 6.33 -0.22
C GLU A 97 13.98 7.23 -0.60
N GLU A 98 15.22 6.82 -0.26
CA GLU A 98 16.44 7.55 -0.58
C GLU A 98 16.61 7.76 -2.09
N HIS A 99 16.37 6.71 -2.88
CA HIS A 99 16.37 6.78 -4.34
C HIS A 99 15.36 7.81 -4.87
N ILE A 100 14.12 7.78 -4.36
CA ILE A 100 13.05 8.70 -4.78
C ILE A 100 13.34 10.14 -4.35
N VAL A 101 13.79 10.36 -3.12
CA VAL A 101 14.12 11.69 -2.59
C VAL A 101 15.31 12.28 -3.35
N SER A 102 16.35 11.49 -3.62
CA SER A 102 17.53 11.93 -4.38
C SER A 102 17.16 12.36 -5.80
N LYS A 103 16.30 11.60 -6.48
CA LYS A 103 15.94 11.86 -7.88
C LYS A 103 14.83 12.90 -8.06
N TYR A 104 13.86 12.97 -7.15
CA TYR A 104 12.62 13.75 -7.33
C TYR A 104 12.34 14.75 -6.20
N GLY A 105 13.13 14.77 -5.13
CA GLY A 105 12.90 15.59 -3.94
C GLY A 105 11.71 15.15 -3.07
N GLY A 106 11.02 14.06 -3.45
CA GLY A 106 9.81 13.58 -2.80
C GLY A 106 8.91 12.81 -3.78
N VAL A 107 7.69 12.46 -3.35
CA VAL A 107 6.73 11.67 -4.13
C VAL A 107 5.38 12.37 -4.26
N ASP A 108 4.77 12.24 -5.44
CA ASP A 108 3.46 12.85 -5.75
C ASP A 108 2.31 11.89 -5.49
N ILE A 109 2.47 10.60 -5.80
CA ILE A 109 1.43 9.58 -5.61
C ILE A 109 2.06 8.30 -5.09
N ILE A 110 1.49 7.73 -4.03
CA ILE A 110 1.79 6.36 -3.61
C ILE A 110 0.49 5.56 -3.68
N ILE A 111 0.53 4.44 -4.39
CA ILE A 111 -0.56 3.49 -4.46
C ILE A 111 -0.10 2.22 -3.75
N ASN A 112 -0.53 2.07 -2.51
CA ASN A 112 -0.30 0.88 -1.70
C ASN A 112 -1.25 -0.23 -2.19
N ASN A 113 -0.77 -1.01 -3.15
CA ASN A 113 -1.48 -2.10 -3.82
C ASN A 113 -0.98 -3.49 -3.40
N ALA A 114 0.27 -3.62 -2.95
CA ALA A 114 0.87 -4.90 -2.59
C ALA A 114 0.02 -5.63 -1.53
N ALA A 115 -0.40 -6.84 -1.87
CA ALA A 115 -1.22 -7.68 -1.01
C ALA A 115 -0.91 -9.17 -1.28
N VAL A 116 -1.18 -10.00 -0.28
CA VAL A 116 -1.14 -11.46 -0.40
C VAL A 116 -2.57 -11.99 -0.51
N THR A 117 -2.83 -12.72 -1.59
CA THR A 117 -4.11 -13.39 -1.84
C THR A 117 -3.90 -14.87 -2.04
N TYR A 118 -4.72 -15.69 -1.38
CA TYR A 118 -4.75 -17.14 -1.55
C TYR A 118 -5.99 -17.56 -2.33
N THR A 119 -5.84 -18.51 -3.25
CA THR A 119 -6.98 -19.16 -3.92
C THR A 119 -7.53 -20.30 -3.04
N LYS A 120 -8.75 -20.76 -3.34
CA LYS A 120 -9.38 -21.84 -2.55
C LYS A 120 -8.65 -23.18 -2.68
N GLU A 121 -7.86 -23.32 -3.74
CA GLU A 121 -7.10 -24.51 -4.08
C GLU A 121 -5.76 -24.57 -3.31
N GLU A 122 -5.28 -23.45 -2.80
CA GLU A 122 -4.03 -23.36 -2.04
C GLU A 122 -4.22 -23.90 -0.62
N LYS A 123 -3.56 -25.02 -0.31
CA LYS A 123 -3.60 -25.67 1.01
C LYS A 123 -2.55 -25.09 1.97
N VAL A 124 -2.61 -23.78 2.20
CA VAL A 124 -1.74 -23.10 3.18
C VAL A 124 -2.45 -23.08 4.53
N PRO A 125 -1.80 -23.46 5.66
CA PRO A 125 -2.41 -23.36 6.98
C PRO A 125 -2.89 -21.93 7.28
N LEU A 126 -4.07 -21.80 7.92
CA LEU A 126 -4.70 -20.51 8.16
C LEU A 126 -3.79 -19.50 8.88
N PHE A 127 -3.04 -19.96 9.89
CA PHE A 127 -2.07 -19.12 10.60
C PHE A 127 -0.99 -18.56 9.67
N GLN A 128 -0.48 -19.36 8.72
CA GLN A 128 0.52 -18.90 7.76
C GLN A 128 -0.07 -17.88 6.79
N GLN A 129 -1.33 -18.08 6.36
CA GLN A 129 -2.04 -17.09 5.56
C GLN A 129 -2.20 -15.76 6.31
N ALA A 130 -2.69 -15.83 7.55
CA ALA A 130 -2.88 -14.66 8.41
C ALA A 130 -1.55 -13.91 8.63
N ASN A 131 -0.46 -14.62 8.95
CA ASN A 131 0.84 -14.01 9.15
C ASN A 131 1.35 -13.25 7.92
N LEU A 132 1.24 -13.87 6.74
CA LEU A 132 1.74 -13.29 5.51
C LEU A 132 0.89 -12.10 5.07
N SER A 133 -0.43 -12.22 5.12
CA SER A 133 -1.35 -11.11 4.82
C SER A 133 -1.18 -9.96 5.81
N MET A 134 -1.07 -10.22 7.12
CA MET A 134 -0.85 -9.15 8.10
C MET A 134 0.52 -8.50 7.99
N GLY A 135 1.55 -9.30 7.70
CA GLY A 135 2.91 -8.78 7.47
C GLY A 135 2.96 -7.86 6.24
N THR A 136 2.28 -8.24 5.17
CA THR A 136 2.31 -7.51 3.89
C THR A 136 1.27 -6.39 3.84
N ASP A 137 -0.01 -6.75 3.87
CA ASP A 137 -1.15 -5.88 3.58
C ASP A 137 -1.34 -4.81 4.67
N PHE A 138 -1.06 -5.15 5.93
CA PHE A 138 -1.17 -4.22 7.06
C PHE A 138 0.17 -3.61 7.47
N LYS A 139 1.09 -4.41 8.03
CA LYS A 139 2.36 -3.89 8.58
C LYS A 139 3.23 -3.28 7.48
N GLY A 140 3.29 -3.90 6.30
CA GLY A 140 4.05 -3.39 5.17
C GLY A 140 3.49 -2.08 4.61
N THR A 141 2.17 -2.02 4.37
CA THR A 141 1.47 -0.77 4.00
C THR A 141 1.70 0.34 5.03
N LEU A 142 1.64 -0.01 6.32
CA LEU A 142 1.87 0.95 7.38
C LEU A 142 3.32 1.50 7.37
N ASN A 143 4.30 0.63 7.14
CA ASN A 143 5.70 1.04 7.03
C ASN A 143 5.93 1.94 5.82
N MET A 144 5.31 1.63 4.67
CA MET A 144 5.31 2.50 3.49
C MET A 144 4.77 3.89 3.84
N CYS A 145 3.60 3.96 4.49
CA CYS A 145 3.03 5.24 4.93
C CYS A 145 3.97 5.97 5.89
N ARG A 146 4.47 5.33 6.93
CA ARG A 146 5.33 5.97 7.94
C ARG A 146 6.62 6.53 7.35
N ILE A 147 7.28 5.78 6.47
CA ILE A 147 8.57 6.16 5.89
C ILE A 147 8.38 7.26 4.84
N PHE A 148 7.38 7.14 3.97
CA PHE A 148 7.16 8.13 2.92
C PHE A 148 6.33 9.35 3.34
N TRP A 149 5.65 9.33 4.51
CA TRP A 149 4.84 10.46 4.98
C TRP A 149 5.59 11.80 4.97
N PRO A 150 6.84 11.90 5.48
CA PRO A 150 7.59 13.15 5.44
C PRO A 150 8.08 13.53 4.03
N ARG A 151 7.88 12.67 3.03
CA ARG A 151 8.37 12.81 1.65
C ARG A 151 7.26 13.06 0.63
N ILE A 152 6.00 13.10 1.07
CA ILE A 152 4.88 13.48 0.20
C ILE A 152 5.02 14.95 -0.17
N LYS A 153 5.07 15.25 -1.47
CA LYS A 153 5.12 16.62 -1.99
C LYS A 153 3.81 17.36 -1.72
N PRO A 154 3.80 18.71 -1.80
CA PRO A 154 2.56 19.48 -1.81
C PRO A 154 1.58 18.92 -2.85
N HIS A 155 0.31 18.74 -2.45
CA HIS A 155 -0.75 18.10 -3.25
C HIS A 155 -0.53 16.61 -3.59
N GLY A 156 0.48 15.99 -2.98
CA GLY A 156 0.71 14.57 -3.06
C GLY A 156 -0.32 13.77 -2.26
N ARG A 157 -0.53 12.52 -2.66
CA ARG A 157 -1.57 11.65 -2.10
C ARG A 157 -1.08 10.23 -1.90
N ILE A 158 -1.56 9.61 -0.83
CA ILE A 158 -1.44 8.17 -0.61
C ILE A 158 -2.81 7.54 -0.87
N VAL A 159 -2.81 6.50 -1.70
CA VAL A 159 -3.96 5.70 -2.06
C VAL A 159 -3.77 4.31 -1.48
N LEU A 160 -4.70 3.88 -0.62
CA LEU A 160 -4.70 2.53 -0.07
C LEU A 160 -5.70 1.69 -0.84
N LEU A 161 -5.23 0.60 -1.47
CA LEU A 161 -6.14 -0.39 -2.04
C LEU A 161 -6.53 -1.40 -0.97
N THR A 162 -7.83 -1.59 -0.81
CA THR A 162 -8.40 -2.52 0.15
C THR A 162 -9.43 -3.41 -0.55
N ASN A 163 -9.79 -4.53 0.08
CA ASN A 163 -10.82 -5.43 -0.43
C ASN A 163 -12.10 -5.30 0.42
N GLY A 164 -13.21 -4.92 -0.20
CA GLY A 164 -14.50 -4.77 0.48
C GLY A 164 -15.12 -6.07 1.03
N TYR A 165 -14.69 -7.26 0.57
CA TYR A 165 -15.22 -8.56 1.05
C TYR A 165 -14.85 -8.86 2.51
N ILE A 166 -13.78 -8.22 2.96
CA ILE A 166 -13.26 -8.24 4.31
C ILE A 166 -14.14 -7.40 5.26
N ALA A 167 -15.05 -6.55 4.76
CA ALA A 167 -15.85 -5.64 5.60
C ALA A 167 -17.05 -6.29 6.32
N ASN A 168 -17.16 -7.62 6.36
CA ASN A 168 -18.30 -8.28 6.99
C ASN A 168 -18.16 -8.26 8.52
N LYS A 169 -18.77 -7.24 9.15
CA LYS A 169 -18.84 -7.07 10.60
C LYS A 169 -19.39 -8.29 11.35
N ASN A 170 -20.11 -9.19 10.69
CA ASN A 170 -20.68 -10.39 11.31
C ASN A 170 -19.66 -11.52 11.54
N ILE A 171 -18.45 -11.40 10.99
CA ILE A 171 -17.35 -12.36 11.21
C ILE A 171 -16.42 -11.89 12.35
N LEU A 172 -16.68 -10.69 12.87
CA LEU A 172 -15.98 -10.13 14.00
C LEU A 172 -16.47 -10.80 15.30
N VAL A 173 -15.60 -11.44 16.09
CA VAL A 173 -15.93 -11.88 17.46
C VAL A 173 -16.35 -10.65 18.28
N SER A 174 -17.20 -10.87 19.29
CA SER A 174 -18.08 -9.84 19.87
C SER A 174 -17.43 -8.55 20.43
N LYS A 175 -16.10 -8.47 20.63
CA LYS A 175 -15.45 -7.33 21.32
C LYS A 175 -14.76 -6.29 20.42
N ILE A 176 -14.37 -6.64 19.20
CA ILE A 176 -13.63 -5.72 18.32
C ILE A 176 -14.51 -4.63 17.70
N PRO A 177 -15.79 -4.88 17.31
CA PRO A 177 -16.65 -3.81 16.81
C PRO A 177 -16.80 -2.66 17.81
N GLU A 178 -16.92 -2.95 19.10
CA GLU A 178 -17.02 -1.93 20.15
C GLU A 178 -15.73 -1.11 20.27
N ARG A 179 -14.56 -1.76 20.22
CA ARG A 179 -13.26 -1.07 20.28
C ARG A 179 -12.93 -0.26 19.03
N LEU A 180 -13.33 -0.74 17.84
CA LEU A 180 -13.16 -0.02 16.58
C LEU A 180 -14.07 1.21 16.48
N ASN A 181 -15.27 1.15 17.07
CA ASN A 181 -16.24 2.26 17.07
C ASN A 181 -16.17 3.11 18.35
N GLY A 182 -15.23 2.81 19.26
CA GLY A 182 -15.03 3.57 20.49
C GLY A 182 -14.53 4.99 20.19
N ALA A 183 -15.01 5.97 20.95
CA ALA A 183 -14.61 7.37 20.79
C ALA A 183 -13.09 7.60 20.95
N ASP A 184 -12.40 6.70 21.66
CA ASP A 184 -10.95 6.73 21.91
C ASP A 184 -10.15 5.87 20.90
N PHE A 185 -10.69 5.59 19.71
CA PHE A 185 -9.96 4.82 18.70
C PHE A 185 -8.72 5.60 18.23
N THR A 186 -7.54 5.11 18.64
CA THR A 186 -6.26 5.68 18.25
C THR A 186 -5.51 4.74 17.31
N PHE A 187 -4.49 5.30 16.65
CA PHE A 187 -3.53 4.52 15.91
C PHE A 187 -2.80 3.47 16.77
N HIS A 188 -2.59 3.74 18.06
CA HIS A 188 -2.07 2.76 19.02
C HIS A 188 -3.06 1.62 19.24
N THR A 189 -4.33 1.96 19.51
CA THR A 189 -5.43 0.98 19.68
C THR A 189 -5.51 0.04 18.48
N LEU A 190 -5.33 0.58 17.27
CA LEU A 190 -5.28 -0.22 16.06
C LEU A 190 -4.11 -1.21 16.05
N ILE A 191 -2.89 -0.77 16.31
CA ILE A 191 -1.72 -1.66 16.34
C ILE A 191 -1.93 -2.76 17.37
N THR A 192 -2.41 -2.42 18.56
CA THR A 192 -2.72 -3.38 19.62
C THR A 192 -3.75 -4.42 19.16
N LEU A 193 -4.84 -3.99 18.51
CA LEU A 193 -5.86 -4.91 17.96
C LEU A 193 -5.26 -5.85 16.91
N MET A 194 -4.33 -5.37 16.09
CA MET A 194 -3.69 -6.19 15.07
C MET A 194 -2.69 -7.18 15.67
N ASP A 195 -1.97 -6.80 16.73
CA ASP A 195 -1.07 -7.72 17.44
C ASP A 195 -1.85 -8.78 18.24
N GLU A 196 -3.00 -8.41 18.84
CA GLU A 196 -3.93 -9.36 19.46
C GLU A 196 -4.46 -10.37 18.44
N TYR A 197 -4.91 -9.93 17.26
CA TYR A 197 -5.35 -10.82 16.17
C TYR A 197 -4.26 -11.81 15.75
N MET A 198 -3.03 -11.32 15.62
CA MET A 198 -1.87 -12.16 15.28
C MET A 198 -1.60 -13.21 16.36
N TYR A 199 -1.72 -12.83 17.63
CA TYR A 199 -1.61 -13.78 18.73
C TYR A 199 -2.72 -14.84 18.69
N GLU A 200 -3.99 -14.45 18.55
CA GLU A 200 -5.12 -15.40 18.50
C GLU A 200 -5.02 -16.37 17.32
N SER A 201 -4.65 -15.88 16.13
CA SER A 201 -4.44 -16.72 14.95
C SER A 201 -3.31 -17.73 15.12
N SER A 202 -2.36 -17.48 16.03
CA SER A 202 -1.25 -18.38 16.37
C SER A 202 -1.61 -19.44 17.40
N THR A 203 -2.54 -19.15 18.31
CA THR A 203 -2.87 -19.99 19.47
C THR A 203 -4.14 -20.81 19.30
N THR A 204 -5.06 -20.39 18.42
CA THR A 204 -6.32 -21.11 18.21
C THR A 204 -6.39 -21.72 16.81
N TRP A 205 -6.72 -23.02 16.75
CA TRP A 205 -7.26 -23.69 15.56
C TRP A 205 -8.64 -23.09 15.24
N LEU A 206 -8.70 -21.85 14.75
CA LEU A 206 -9.95 -21.24 14.33
C LEU A 206 -10.36 -21.85 12.99
N GLU A 207 -11.03 -22.99 13.05
CA GLU A 207 -11.92 -23.43 11.97
C GLU A 207 -12.98 -22.34 11.74
N GLY A 208 -12.79 -21.53 10.69
CA GLY A 208 -13.89 -20.86 9.99
C GLY A 208 -14.36 -19.48 10.47
N LYS A 209 -13.61 -18.74 11.30
CA LYS A 209 -13.98 -17.35 11.65
C LYS A 209 -12.84 -16.37 11.39
N LEU A 210 -12.77 -15.93 10.14
CA LEU A 210 -11.76 -15.00 9.64
C LEU A 210 -12.20 -13.56 9.92
N TRP A 211 -11.66 -12.99 10.99
CA TRP A 211 -11.57 -11.55 11.17
C TRP A 211 -10.90 -10.91 9.99
N LEU A 212 -11.43 -9.79 9.52
CA LEU A 212 -10.72 -8.76 8.79
C LEU A 212 -11.66 -7.53 8.83
N ALA A 213 -11.16 -6.33 9.12
CA ALA A 213 -11.99 -5.12 9.21
C ALA A 213 -11.23 -3.90 8.71
N ARG A 214 -12.01 -3.00 8.11
CA ARG A 214 -11.66 -1.66 7.64
C ARG A 214 -11.00 -0.81 8.75
N ILE A 215 -9.79 -0.31 8.50
CA ILE A 215 -9.37 0.99 9.03
C ILE A 215 -9.36 1.97 7.87
N THR A 216 -10.38 2.81 7.83
CA THR A 216 -10.34 4.04 7.06
C THR A 216 -10.00 5.14 8.05
N LEU A 217 -8.77 5.63 8.02
CA LEU A 217 -8.47 6.95 8.55
C LEU A 217 -8.94 7.93 7.48
N SER A 218 -10.19 8.38 7.58
CA SER A 218 -10.70 9.56 6.88
C SER A 218 -10.91 10.67 7.90
N ASP A 219 -10.17 11.75 7.69
CA ASP A 219 -10.39 13.13 8.14
C ASP A 219 -10.38 13.40 9.66
N CYS A 220 -9.23 13.89 10.13
CA CYS A 220 -9.16 15.18 10.83
C CYS A 220 -8.56 16.20 9.85
#